data_AF-A0A1G1G1B5-F1
#
_entry.id   AF-A0A1G1G1B5-F1
#
_cell.length_a   1.000
_cell.length_b   1.000
_cell.length_c   1.000
_cell.angle_alpha   90.00
_cell.angle_beta   90.00
_cell.angle_gamma   90.00
#
_symmetry.space_group_name_H-M   'P 1'
#
loop_
_entity.id
_entity.type
_entity.pdbx_description
1 polymer ?
#
loop_
_entity_poly.entity_id
_entity_poly.type
_entity_poly.pdbx_seq_one_letter_code
_entity_poly.pdbx_strand_id
1 'polypeptide(L)' 'MEKAAAILSAAEKEIMTITPAAALPPREATIRSSLRCAQCNEKFMESRSRQKDGKTVCIPCFEAR' A
#
# COMPACT_ATOMS: atom_id res chain seq x y z
N MET A 1 4.00 30.10 1.65
CA MET A 1 2.69 29.56 2.07
C MET A 1 1.54 30.07 1.19
N GLU A 2 1.62 31.29 0.65
CA GLU A 2 0.57 31.92 -0.18
C GLU A 2 0.06 31.04 -1.34
N LYS A 3 0.95 30.46 -2.15
CA LYS A 3 0.55 29.59 -3.27
C LYS A 3 -0.18 28.32 -2.83
N ALA A 4 0.24 27.71 -1.73
CA ALA A 4 -0.43 26.53 -1.18
C ALA A 4 -1.83 26.91 -0.65
N ALA A 5 -1.95 28.06 0.01
CA ALA A 5 -3.24 28.58 0.49
C ALA A 5 -4.21 28.82 -0.68
N ALA A 6 -3.74 29.41 -1.78
CA ALA A 6 -4.56 29.67 -2.96
C ALA A 6 -5.12 28.38 -3.59
N ILE A 7 -4.32 27.31 -3.66
CA ILE A 7 -4.77 26.01 -4.19
C ILE A 7 -5.83 25.38 -3.28
N LEU A 8 -5.62 25.44 -1.95
CA LEU A 8 -6.53 24.85 -0.97
C LEU A 8 -7.86 25.60 -0.85
N SER A 9 -7.91 26.89 -1.23
CA SER A 9 -9.11 27.71 -1.19
C SER A 9 -9.86 27.83 -2.52
N ALA A 10 -9.28 27.36 -3.63
CA ALA A 10 -9.89 27.45 -4.96
C ALA A 10 -11.11 26.51 -5.07
N ALA A 11 -12.07 26.87 -5.92
CA ALA A 11 -13.20 26.00 -6.18
C ALA A 11 -12.76 24.76 -6.98
N GLU A 12 -13.36 23.60 -6.71
CA GLU A 12 -12.97 22.32 -7.33
C GLU A 12 -12.91 22.39 -8.87
N LYS A 13 -13.89 23.08 -9.49
CA LYS A 13 -13.97 23.25 -10.95
C LYS A 13 -12.83 24.08 -11.56
N GLU A 14 -12.13 24.87 -10.77
CA GLU A 14 -11.00 25.70 -11.22
C GLU A 14 -9.69 24.91 -11.23
N ILE A 15 -9.63 23.82 -10.45
CA ILE A 15 -8.42 23.01 -10.26
C ILE A 15 -8.54 21.59 -10.81
N MET A 16 -9.76 21.09 -11.03
CA MET A 16 -10.03 19.73 -11.50
C MET A 16 -11.00 19.71 -12.68
N THR A 17 -10.78 18.75 -13.58
CA THR A 17 -11.70 18.42 -14.67
C THR A 17 -12.11 16.95 -14.53
N ILE A 18 -13.41 16.68 -14.57
CA ILE A 18 -13.97 15.33 -14.46
C ILE A 18 -14.36 14.85 -15.86
N THR A 19 -13.87 13.69 -16.25
CA THR A 19 -14.17 13.05 -17.54
C THR A 19 -14.60 11.60 -17.35
N PRO A 20 -15.40 11.03 -18.27
CA PRO A 20 -15.72 9.60 -18.25
C PRO A 20 -14.45 8.74 -18.30
N ALA A 21 -14.39 7.71 -17.46
CA ALA A 21 -13.30 6.74 -17.48
C ALA A 21 -13.47 5.77 -18.66
N ALA A 22 -12.40 5.55 -19.44
CA ALA A 22 -12.41 4.61 -20.56
C ALA A 22 -12.31 3.14 -20.14
N ALA A 23 -11.77 2.87 -18.94
CA ALA A 23 -11.56 1.54 -18.40
C ALA A 23 -12.36 1.33 -17.13
N LEU A 24 -12.72 0.08 -16.88
CA LEU A 24 -13.32 -0.31 -15.60
C LEU A 24 -12.30 -0.12 -14.47
N PRO A 25 -12.76 0.25 -13.27
CA PRO A 25 -11.91 0.24 -12.09
C PRO A 25 -11.22 -1.12 -11.90
N PRO A 26 -10.00 -1.16 -11.34
CA PRO A 26 -9.37 -2.42 -11.00
C PRO A 26 -10.23 -3.19 -10.00
N ARG A 27 -10.07 -4.52 -9.98
CA ARG A 27 -10.72 -5.36 -8.96
C ARG A 27 -10.37 -4.89 -7.56
N GLU A 28 -11.28 -5.14 -6.62
CA GLU A 28 -11.05 -4.84 -5.21
C GLU A 28 -9.83 -5.58 -4.66
N ALA A 29 -9.23 -4.97 -3.63
CA ALA A 29 -8.11 -5.55 -2.91
C ALA A 29 -8.58 -6.81 -2.18
N THR A 30 -7.85 -7.91 -2.38
CA THR A 30 -8.13 -9.18 -1.69
C THR A 30 -7.69 -9.09 -0.23
N ILE A 31 -8.58 -9.42 0.71
CA ILE A 31 -8.22 -9.60 2.12
C ILE A 31 -7.29 -10.81 2.23
N ARG A 32 -6.08 -10.60 2.74
CA ARG A 32 -5.08 -11.64 2.94
C ARG A 32 -4.94 -11.97 4.42
N SER A 33 -4.65 -13.23 4.71
CA SER A 33 -4.33 -13.67 6.06
C SER A 33 -3.06 -12.99 6.59
N SER A 34 -3.01 -12.80 7.90
CA SER A 34 -1.77 -12.42 8.59
C SER A 34 -0.98 -13.67 8.96
N LEU A 35 0.29 -13.71 8.59
CA LEU A 35 1.24 -14.75 9.01
C LEU A 35 2.11 -14.24 10.15
N ARG A 36 2.66 -15.14 10.97
CA ARG A 36 3.67 -14.79 11.99
C ARG A 36 5.06 -15.06 11.46
N CYS A 37 5.98 -14.11 11.63
CA CYS A 37 7.37 -14.28 11.24
C CYS A 37 8.05 -15.32 12.13
N ALA A 38 8.69 -16.33 11.54
CA ALA A 38 9.42 -17.34 12.32
C ALA A 38 10.65 -16.80 13.09
N GLN A 39 11.09 -15.57 12.80
CA GLN A 39 12.24 -14.92 13.44
C GLN A 39 11.83 -13.89 14.50
N CYS A 40 11.02 -12.89 14.16
CA CYS A 40 10.60 -11.83 15.09
C CYS A 40 9.22 -12.04 15.75
N ASN A 41 8.46 -13.06 15.34
CA ASN A 41 7.12 -13.40 15.84
C ASN A 41 6.01 -12.35 15.61
N GLU A 42 6.31 -11.25 14.92
CA GLU A 42 5.34 -10.24 14.53
C GLU A 42 4.41 -10.76 13.43
N LYS A 43 3.17 -10.24 13.41
CA LYS A 43 2.21 -10.51 12.34
C LYS A 43 2.53 -9.63 11.13
N PHE A 44 2.48 -10.21 9.93
CA PHE A 44 2.64 -9.49 8.68
C PHE A 44 1.72 -10.06 7.60
N MET A 45 1.46 -9.29 6.55
CA MET A 45 0.58 -9.69 5.44
C MET A 45 1.19 -10.88 4.66
N GLU A 46 0.40 -11.90 4.37
CA GLU A 46 0.82 -13.11 3.62
C GLU A 46 1.61 -12.79 2.34
N SER A 47 1.16 -11.81 1.55
CA SER A 47 1.80 -11.40 0.29
C SER A 47 3.21 -10.81 0.47
N ARG A 48 3.58 -10.47 1.72
CA ARG A 48 4.91 -9.96 2.10
C ARG A 48 5.80 -11.05 2.72
N SER A 49 5.47 -12.32 2.55
CA SER A 49 6.30 -13.44 3.03
C SER A 49 7.55 -13.65 2.18
N ARG A 50 8.59 -14.19 2.82
CA ARG A 50 9.81 -14.72 2.20
C ARG A 50 10.15 -16.08 2.81
N GLN A 51 10.86 -16.92 2.07
CA GLN A 51 11.38 -18.21 2.55
C GLN A 51 12.87 -18.08 2.87
N LYS A 52 13.26 -18.34 4.13
CA LYS A 52 14.66 -18.38 4.59
C LYS A 52 14.86 -19.65 5.39
N ASP A 53 15.78 -20.52 4.94
CA ASP A 53 16.08 -21.80 5.60
C ASP A 53 14.83 -22.67 5.87
N GLY A 54 13.91 -22.72 4.90
CA GLY A 54 12.64 -23.45 5.02
C GLY A 54 11.61 -22.83 5.97
N LYS A 55 11.86 -21.61 6.47
CA LYS A 55 10.95 -20.87 7.35
C LYS A 55 10.36 -19.66 6.65
N THR A 56 9.08 -19.41 6.91
CA THR A 56 8.37 -18.22 6.47
C THR A 56 8.72 -17.02 7.37
N VAL A 57 9.31 -15.98 6.79
CA VAL A 57 9.74 -14.77 7.50
C VAL A 57 9.20 -13.49 6.84
N CYS A 58 9.14 -12.39 7.60
CA CYS A 58 8.83 -11.07 7.05
C CYS A 58 10.02 -10.51 6.25
N ILE A 59 9.76 -9.54 5.37
CA ILE A 59 10.80 -8.89 4.53
C ILE A 59 11.98 -8.36 5.38
N PRO A 60 11.77 -7.63 6.50
CA PRO A 60 12.89 -7.14 7.31
C PRO A 60 13.79 -8.24 7.86
N CYS A 61 13.22 -9.35 8.36
CA CYS A 61 13.99 -10.49 8.86
C CYS A 61 14.69 -11.28 7.75
N PHE A 62 14.14 -11.26 6.53
CA PHE A 62 14.78 -11.86 5.36
C PHE A 62 16.05 -11.08 4.97
N GLU A 63 15.94 -9.76 4.90
CA GLU A 63 16.99 -8.84 4.44
C GLU A 63 18.05 -8.53 5.50
N ALA A 64 17.72 -8.72 6.78
CA ALA A 64 18.70 -8.67 7.87
C ALA A 64 19.82 -9.69 7.60
N ARG A 65 21.04 -9.16 7.40
CA ARG A 65 22.29 -9.92 7.27
C ARG A 65 22.73 -10.49 8.61
#